data_AF-A0A661CUL8-F1
#
_entry.id   AF-A0A661CUL8-F1
#
_cell.length_a   1.000
_cell.length_b   1.000
_cell.length_c   1.000
_cell.angle_alpha   90.00
_cell.angle_beta   90.00
_cell.angle_gamma   90.00
#
_symmetry.space_group_name_H-M   'P 1'
#
loop_
_entity.id
_entity.type
_entity.pdbx_description
1 polymer ?
#
loop_
_entity_poly.entity_id
_entity_poly.type
_entity_poly.pdbx_seq_one_letter_code
_entity_poly.pdbx_strand_id
1 'polypeptide(L)' 'DPIDSNVVGGTTAYGGINFTSAIARNNVFAVQFHPEKSQHAGLTLLKNFLDS' A
#
# COMPACT_ATOMS: atom_id res chain seq x y z
N ASP A 1 -7.15 5.59 -9.99
CA ASP A 1 -7.18 5.96 -8.57
C ASP A 1 -8.54 5.68 -7.96
N PRO A 2 -8.62 5.47 -6.62
CA PRO A 2 -9.88 5.24 -5.94
C PRO A 2 -10.81 6.46 -6.05
N ILE A 3 -12.12 6.20 -6.08
CA ILE A 3 -13.15 7.25 -6.10
C ILE A 3 -13.13 8.06 -4.79
N ASP A 4 -12.82 7.41 -3.66
CA ASP A 4 -12.65 8.03 -2.35
C ASP A 4 -11.17 8.24 -2.04
N SER A 5 -10.71 9.49 -1.97
CA SER A 5 -9.32 9.82 -1.68
C SER A 5 -8.91 9.56 -0.24
N ASN A 6 -9.85 9.43 0.70
CA ASN A 6 -9.54 9.20 2.12
C ASN A 6 -8.96 7.81 2.38
N VAL A 7 -9.09 6.89 1.42
CA VAL A 7 -8.54 5.54 1.54
C VAL A 7 -7.09 5.41 1.09
N VAL A 8 -6.49 6.48 0.54
CA VAL A 8 -5.11 6.45 0.02
C VAL A 8 -4.13 6.33 1.18
N GLY A 9 -3.45 5.18 1.27
CA GLY A 9 -2.41 4.92 2.27
C GLY A 9 -0.99 5.12 1.72
N GLY A 10 -0.83 5.21 0.41
CA GLY A 10 0.47 5.46 -0.24
C GLY A 10 0.34 5.73 -1.73
N THR A 11 1.24 6.56 -2.24
CA THR A 11 1.33 6.92 -3.66
C THR A 11 2.72 6.63 -4.20
N THR A 12 2.80 6.27 -5.48
CA THR A 12 4.07 6.06 -6.18
C THR A 12 4.12 6.91 -7.44
N ALA A 13 5.26 7.59 -7.64
CA ALA A 13 5.56 8.30 -8.87
C ALA A 13 6.23 7.35 -9.87
N TYR A 14 5.69 7.23 -11.07
CA TYR A 14 6.25 6.41 -12.14
C TYR A 14 5.93 7.03 -13.50
N GLY A 15 6.92 7.22 -14.37
CA GLY A 15 6.67 7.73 -15.73
C GLY A 15 5.96 9.08 -15.80
N GLY A 16 6.15 9.97 -14.81
CA GLY A 16 5.49 11.28 -14.75
C GLY A 16 4.06 11.27 -14.21
N ILE A 17 3.52 10.09 -13.86
CA ILE A 17 2.22 9.95 -13.20
C ILE A 17 2.40 9.56 -11.73
N ASN A 18 1.53 10.09 -10.87
CA ASN A 18 1.34 9.59 -9.52
C ASN A 18 0.13 8.67 -9.52
N PHE A 19 0.25 7.51 -8.87
CA PHE A 19 -0.87 6.60 -8.70
C PHE A 19 -0.92 6.08 -7.26
N THR A 20 -2.11 5.70 -6.82
CA THR A 20 -2.33 5.05 -5.52
C THR A 20 -1.73 3.65 -5.51
N SER A 21 -0.68 3.43 -4.72
CA SER A 21 0.01 2.14 -4.62
C SER A 21 -0.31 1.37 -3.34
N ALA A 22 -0.95 2.03 -2.36
CA ALA A 22 -1.50 1.40 -1.17
C ALA A 22 -2.82 2.07 -0.76
N ILE A 23 -3.77 1.26 -0.28
CA ILE A 23 -5.02 1.73 0.32
C ILE A 23 -5.23 1.11 1.70
N ALA A 24 -5.91 1.83 2.57
CA ALA A 24 -6.34 1.35 3.87
C ALA A 24 -7.73 1.90 4.20
N ARG A 25 -8.64 1.03 4.66
CA ARG A 25 -9.96 1.42 5.17
C ARG A 25 -10.43 0.39 6.20
N ASN A 26 -10.60 0.83 7.44
CA ASN A 26 -10.96 -0.04 8.55
C ASN A 26 -10.00 -1.24 8.63
N ASN A 27 -10.52 -2.45 8.57
CA ASN A 27 -9.75 -3.71 8.59
C ASN A 27 -9.26 -4.17 7.21
N VAL A 28 -9.44 -3.36 6.16
CA VAL A 28 -8.96 -3.67 4.81
C VAL A 28 -7.70 -2.89 4.52
N PHE A 29 -6.65 -3.61 4.13
CA PHE A 29 -5.39 -3.05 3.66
C PHE A 29 -4.99 -3.76 2.36
N ALA A 30 -4.55 -3.01 1.36
CA ALA A 30 -4.12 -3.57 0.09
C ALA A 30 -2.98 -2.74 -0.52
N VAL A 31 -2.07 -3.43 -1.21
CA VAL A 31 -0.91 -2.85 -1.90
C VAL A 31 -0.86 -3.34 -3.34
N GLN A 32 -0.42 -2.46 -4.24
CA GLN A 32 -0.24 -2.82 -5.65
C GLN A 32 1.07 -3.59 -5.87
N PHE A 33 2.10 -3.35 -5.05
CA PHE A 33 3.35 -4.09 -5.10
C PHE A 33 3.23 -5.43 -4.36
N HIS A 34 4.20 -6.31 -4.57
CA HIS A 34 4.30 -7.61 -3.94
C HIS A 34 5.13 -7.52 -2.65
N PRO A 35 4.53 -7.41 -1.45
CA PRO A 35 5.29 -7.29 -0.21
C PRO A 35 6.20 -8.50 0.02
N GLU A 36 5.79 -9.70 -0.39
CA GLU A 36 6.58 -10.93 -0.34
C GLU A 36 7.85 -10.89 -1.21
N LYS A 37 7.89 -10.01 -2.22
CA LYS A 37 9.06 -9.79 -3.09
C LYS A 37 9.87 -8.54 -2.71
N SER A 38 9.45 -7.82 -1.67
CA SER A 38 10.03 -6.54 -1.25
C SER A 38 11.04 -6.67 -0.10
N GLN A 39 11.57 -7.89 0.12
CA GLN A 39 12.59 -8.20 1.12
C GLN A 39 12.23 -7.69 2.53
N HIS A 40 13.18 -7.09 3.24
CA HIS A 40 13.00 -6.64 4.62
C HIS A 40 11.83 -5.66 4.77
N ALA A 41 11.71 -4.69 3.87
CA ALA A 41 10.61 -3.72 3.90
C ALA A 41 9.24 -4.39 3.75
N GLY A 42 9.15 -5.38 2.86
CA GLY A 42 7.95 -6.19 2.68
C GLY A 42 7.57 -7.00 3.91
N LEU A 43 8.56 -7.64 4.55
CA LEU A 43 8.35 -8.38 5.80
C LEU A 43 7.90 -7.47 6.95
N THR A 44 8.49 -6.27 7.07
CA THR A 44 8.07 -5.27 8.06
C THR A 44 6.62 -4.85 7.83
N LEU A 45 6.21 -4.62 6.58
CA LEU A 45 4.84 -4.24 6.25
C LEU A 45 3.84 -5.36 6.57
N LEU A 46 4.17 -6.62 6.23
CA LEU A 46 3.33 -7.77 6.58
C LEU A 46 3.23 -7.97 8.09
N LYS A 47 4.33 -7.79 8.83
CA LYS A 47 4.32 -7.84 10.29
C LYS A 47 3.40 -6.77 10.87
N ASN A 48 3.54 -5.53 10.42
CA ASN A 48 2.69 -4.43 10.88
C ASN A 48 1.20 -4.74 10.65
N PHE A 49 0.85 -5.32 9.49
CA PHE A 49 -0.52 -5.73 9.21
C PHE A 49 -1.06 -6.80 10.18
N LEU A 50 -0.22 -7.75 10.60
CA LEU A 50 -0.61 -8.78 11.58
C LEU A 50 -0.69 -8.25 13.02
N ASP A 51 0.11 -7.24 13.34
CA ASP A 51 0.16 -6.61 14.68
C ASP A 51 -0.89 -5.48 14.86
N SER A 52 -1.65 -5.15 13.80
CA SER A 52 -2.64 -4.05 13.76
C SER A 52 -3.96 -4.36 14.47
#